data_AF-U3U864-F1
#
_entry.id   AF-U3U864-F1
#
_cell.length_a   1.000
_cell.length_b   1.000
_cell.length_c   1.000
_cell.angle_alpha   90.00
_cell.angle_beta   90.00
_cell.angle_gamma   90.00
#
_symmetry.space_group_name_H-M   'P 1'
#
loop_
_entity.id
_entity.type
_entity.pdbx_description
1 polymer ?
#
loop_
_entity_poly.entity_id
_entity_poly.type
_entity_poly.pdbx_seq_one_letter_code
_entity_poly.pdbx_strand_id
1 'polypeptide(L)' 'MVAEIVDPINDYVTPLVAEFGGVLYARNLTKFVTAGMLVVRLARGKCGT' A
#
# COMPACT_ATOMS: atom_id res chain seq x y z
N MET A 1 0.19 5.68 -6.43
CA MET A 1 0.91 5.41 -5.17
C MET A 1 -0.10 5.20 -4.07
N VAL A 2 0.13 4.21 -3.20
CA VAL A 2 -0.86 3.75 -2.22
C VAL A 2 -0.38 3.98 -0.79
N ALA A 3 0.93 3.84 -0.56
CA ALA A 3 1.59 4.17 0.70
C ALA A 3 3.09 4.42 0.45
N GLU A 4 3.73 5.10 1.38
CA GLU A 4 5.19 5.27 1.43
C GLU A 4 5.68 4.75 2.77
N ILE A 5 6.60 3.79 2.75
CA ILE A 5 7.23 3.26 3.95
C ILE A 5 8.56 3.99 4.11
N VAL A 6 8.70 4.75 5.19
CA VAL A 6 9.95 5.42 5.56
C VAL A 6 10.75 4.49 6.46
N ASP A 7 11.97 4.15 6.05
CA ASP A 7 12.98 3.51 6.90
C ASP A 7 13.87 4.61 7.51
N PRO A 8 13.70 4.96 8.80
CA PRO A 8 14.48 6.01 9.46
C PRO A 8 15.90 5.57 9.81
N ILE A 9 16.24 4.28 9.71
CA ILE A 9 17.59 3.78 10.02
C ILE A 9 18.50 3.94 8.81
N ASN A 10 17.98 3.62 7.62
CA ASN A 10 18.73 3.68 6.37
C ASN A 10 18.40 4.92 5.51
N ASP A 11 17.53 5.82 6.01
CA ASP A 11 17.08 7.04 5.32
C ASP A 11 16.53 6.75 3.91
N TYR A 12 15.79 5.66 3.77
CA TYR A 12 15.24 5.19 2.50
C TYR A 12 13.72 5.15 2.54
N VAL A 13 13.09 5.53 1.43
CA VAL A 13 11.63 5.46 1.26
C VAL A 13 11.29 4.40 0.25
N THR A 14 10.49 3.42 0.67
CA THR A 14 9.97 2.38 -0.21
C THR A 14 8.54 2.75 -0.62
N PRO A 15 8.32 3.20 -1.88
CA PRO A 15 6.98 3.51 -2.35
C PRO A 15 6.21 2.21 -2.65
N LEU A 16 5.02 2.08 -2.08
CA LEU A 16 4.08 1.02 -2.43
C LEU A 16 3.15 1.51 -3.55
N VAL A 17 3.30 0.90 -4.72
CA VAL A 17 2.49 1.19 -5.91
C VAL A 17 1.50 0.05 -6.12
N ALA A 18 0.24 0.38 -6.40
CA ALA A 18 -0.75 -0.60 -6.80
C ALA A 18 -0.40 -1.12 -8.19
N GLU A 19 -0.26 -2.44 -8.34
CA GLU A 19 -0.08 -3.07 -9.65
C GLU A 19 -1.31 -2.89 -10.56
N PHE A 20 -2.50 -2.71 -9.96
CA PHE A 20 -3.76 -2.57 -10.67
C PHE A 20 -4.48 -1.27 -10.29
N GLY A 21 -5.08 -0.61 -11.29
CA GLY A 21 -6.03 0.48 -11.05
C GLY A 21 -7.25 -0.03 -10.27
N GLY A 22 -7.51 0.59 -9.12
CA GLY A 22 -8.60 0.19 -8.23
C GLY A 22 -8.89 1.26 -7.18
N VAL A 23 -9.96 1.06 -6.41
CA VAL A 23 -10.33 1.95 -5.31
C VAL A 23 -9.68 1.46 -4.02
N LEU A 24 -9.08 2.37 -3.25
CA LEU A 24 -8.57 2.09 -1.91
C LEU A 24 -9.75 1.63 -1.02
N TYR A 25 -9.84 0.33 -0.74
CA TYR A 25 -10.97 -0.24 -0.02
C TYR A 25 -10.79 -0.13 1.49
N ALA A 26 -9.58 -0.44 1.97
CA ALA A 26 -9.21 -0.29 3.36
C ALA A 26 -7.72 -0.02 3.47
N ARG A 27 -7.34 0.92 4.32
CA ARG A 27 -5.94 1.18 4.69
C ARG A 27 -5.70 0.81 6.14
N ASN A 28 -4.61 0.12 6.40
CA ASN A 28 -4.15 -0.11 7.75
C ASN A 28 -3.44 1.17 8.25
N LEU A 29 -3.93 1.76 9.34
CA LEU A 29 -3.39 3.00 9.95
C LEU A 29 -2.44 2.64 11.11
N THR A 30 -1.44 1.81 10.84
CA THR A 30 -0.39 1.49 11.81
C THR A 30 0.86 2.33 11.54
N LYS A 31 1.45 2.89 12.61
CA LYS A 31 2.69 3.69 12.52
C LYS A 31 3.91 2.87 12.07
N PHE A 32 3.87 1.56 12.27
CA PHE A 32 4.95 0.64 11.91
C PHE A 32 4.37 -0.52 11.13
N VAL A 33 5.10 -0.92 10.09
CA VAL A 33 4.78 -2.06 9.23
C VAL A 33 6.07 -2.84 9.01
N THR A 34 5.97 -4.16 9.02
CA THR A 34 7.10 -5.06 8.74
C THR A 34 7.01 -5.60 7.31
N ALA A 35 8.11 -6.18 6.82
CA ALA A 35 8.08 -6.91 5.56
C ALA A 35 7.01 -8.02 5.61
N GLY A 36 6.12 -8.04 4.61
CA GLY A 36 5.01 -9.00 4.53
C GLY A 36 3.71 -8.57 5.26
N MET A 37 3.69 -7.43 5.96
CA MET A 37 2.49 -6.92 6.59
C MET A 37 1.52 -6.32 5.56
N LEU A 38 0.22 -6.58 5.72
CA LEU A 38 -0.82 -6.00 4.87
C LEU A 38 -0.99 -4.51 5.20
N VAL A 39 -0.58 -3.63 4.29
CA VAL A 39 -0.70 -2.17 4.45
C VAL A 39 -2.01 -1.63 3.88
N VAL A 40 -2.44 -2.14 2.73
CA VAL A 40 -3.66 -1.69 2.04
C VAL A 40 -4.36 -2.84 1.33
N ARG A 41 -5.70 -2.83 1.34
CA ARG A 41 -6.54 -3.62 0.44
C ARG A 41 -7.08 -2.72 -0.67
N LEU A 42 -6.85 -3.11 -1.91
CA LEU A 42 -7.41 -2.46 -3.10
C LEU A 42 -8.63 -3.27 -3.56
N ALA A 43 -9.78 -2.60 -3.71
CA ALA A 43 -10.90 -3.19 -4.42
C ALA A 43 -10.75 -2.89 -5.90
N ARG A 44 -10.70 -3.94 -6.71
CA ARG A 44 -10.84 -3.82 -8.15
C ARG A 44 -12.33 -3.68 -8.46
N GLY A 45 -12.74 -2.53 -8.98
CA GLY A 45 -14.06 -2.40 -9.61
C GLY A 45 -14.14 -3.41 -10.74
N LYS A 46 -15.24 -4.17 -10.82
CA LYS A 46 -15.42 -5.17 -11.88
C LYS A 46 -15.15 -4.52 -13.23
N CYS A 47 -14.12 -5.01 -13.92
CA CYS A 47 -14.03 -4.81 -15.36
C CYS A 47 -15.16 -5.64 -15.95
N GLY A 48 -16.28 -4.97 -16.23
CA GLY A 48 -17.31 -5.52 -17.09
C GLY A 48 -16.75 -5.56 -18.50
N THR A 49 -16.48 -6.76 -18.99
CA THR A 49 -16.47 -7.09 -20.41
C THR A 49 -17.00 -8.50 -20.52
#